data_AF-A0A183SBD9-F1
#
_entry.id   AF-A0A183SBD9-F1
#
_cell.length_a   1.000
_cell.length_b   1.000
_cell.length_c   1.000
_cell.angle_alpha   90.00
_cell.angle_beta   90.00
_cell.angle_gamma   90.00
#
_symmetry.space_group_name_H-M   'P 1'
#
loop_
_entity.id
_entity.type
_entity.pdbx_description
1 polymer ?
#
loop_
_entity_poly.entity_id
_entity_poly.type
_entity_poly.pdbx_seq_one_letter_code
_entity_poly.pdbx_strand_id
1 'polypeptide(L)'
;MMTEDLHPDPAHPRKFKNLSNPVLPEMLPPINTVRPGTKLTSDDEILFDLKRQDNKSMVPVIASSSHLFSGMLIFASISNIFGREALESARRWEIFALRLSSTYAQIQFLHRCLDNHVLPKSLSYKPPVNTSLAKRWVSQQSRRMISVLLQDCHLQLRKYNGVSSQAVVHCAELIGENGVRLLQQVIDKRARHL
;
A
#
# COMPACT_ATOMS: atom_id res chain seq x y z
N MET A 1 -60.52 46.72 2.77
CA MET A 1 -60.12 47.82 3.68
C MET A 1 -58.86 47.38 4.41
N MET A 2 -57.81 48.19 4.26
CA MET A 2 -56.62 48.36 5.12
C MET A 2 -55.75 47.12 5.43
N THR A 3 -54.62 47.10 4.72
CA THR A 3 -53.32 46.48 4.99
C THR A 3 -52.75 46.85 6.36
N GLU A 4 -52.23 45.86 7.10
CA GLU A 4 -51.15 46.08 8.06
C GLU A 4 -50.05 45.04 7.83
N ASP A 5 -48.90 45.57 7.43
CA ASP A 5 -47.62 44.93 7.29
C ASP A 5 -47.04 44.57 8.66
N LEU A 6 -46.62 43.30 8.83
CA LEU A 6 -45.69 42.92 9.88
C LEU A 6 -44.54 42.13 9.26
N HIS A 7 -43.46 42.87 9.01
CA HIS A 7 -42.13 42.38 8.68
C HIS A 7 -41.44 41.88 9.97
N PRO A 8 -40.87 40.68 10.00
CA PRO A 8 -39.84 40.34 10.98
C PRO A 8 -38.44 40.55 10.37
N ASP A 9 -37.73 41.52 10.94
CA ASP A 9 -36.32 41.89 10.72
C ASP A 9 -35.36 40.69 10.90
N PRO A 10 -34.34 40.50 10.03
CA PRO A 10 -33.47 39.33 10.08
C PRO A 10 -32.40 39.47 11.18
N ALA A 11 -32.62 38.76 12.28
CA ALA A 11 -31.65 38.62 13.35
C ALA A 11 -30.32 38.01 12.84
N HIS A 12 -29.27 38.79 13.05
CA HIS A 12 -27.87 38.55 12.71
C HIS A 12 -27.27 37.21 13.22
N PRO A 13 -26.20 36.74 12.54
CA PRO A 13 -25.61 35.41 12.75
C PRO A 13 -24.92 35.28 14.12
N ARG A 14 -25.22 34.20 14.83
CA ARG A 14 -24.47 33.77 16.01
C ARG A 14 -23.04 33.41 15.61
N LYS A 15 -22.10 34.25 16.01
CA LYS A 15 -20.65 34.00 15.99
C LYS A 15 -20.35 32.76 16.84
N PHE A 16 -20.06 31.62 16.20
CA PHE A 16 -19.37 30.53 16.88
C PHE A 16 -17.92 30.94 17.08
N LYS A 17 -17.60 31.30 18.32
CA LYS A 17 -16.23 31.47 18.79
C LYS A 17 -15.56 30.10 18.81
N ASN A 18 -14.43 30.03 18.12
CA ASN A 18 -13.29 29.13 18.26
C ASN A 18 -13.40 28.10 19.40
N LEU A 19 -13.62 26.84 19.03
CA LEU A 19 -13.27 25.68 19.84
C LEU A 19 -12.23 24.87 19.06
N SER A 20 -10.99 25.09 19.47
CA SER A 20 -9.90 24.12 19.59
C SER A 20 -9.83 22.99 18.56
N ASN A 21 -8.78 23.02 17.75
CA ASN A 21 -8.30 21.92 16.93
C ASN A 21 -8.35 20.59 17.69
N PRO A 22 -8.96 19.52 17.14
CA PRO A 22 -8.65 18.18 17.62
C PRO A 22 -7.23 17.83 17.16
N VAL A 23 -6.34 17.71 18.15
CA VAL A 23 -5.01 17.14 18.02
C VAL A 23 -5.14 15.76 17.38
N LEU A 24 -4.53 15.58 16.21
CA LEU A 24 -4.34 14.28 15.57
C LEU A 24 -3.63 13.33 16.56
N PRO A 25 -4.12 12.09 16.76
CA PRO A 25 -3.33 11.08 17.43
C PRO A 25 -2.05 10.84 16.64
N GLU A 26 -0.94 11.08 17.33
CA GLU A 26 0.43 10.82 16.94
C GLU A 26 0.54 9.41 16.32
N MET A 27 1.01 9.35 15.07
CA MET A 27 1.23 8.08 14.40
C MET A 27 2.36 7.34 15.11
N LEU A 28 2.03 6.19 15.70
CA LEU A 28 3.03 5.27 16.23
C LEU A 28 3.95 4.80 15.09
N PRO A 29 5.28 4.85 15.27
CA PRO A 29 6.21 4.24 14.33
C PRO A 29 6.19 2.71 14.47
N PRO A 30 6.44 1.95 13.38
CA PRO A 30 6.61 0.51 13.48
C PRO A 30 7.92 0.17 14.21
N ILE A 31 7.78 -0.63 15.26
CA ILE A 31 8.87 -1.28 16.00
C ILE A 31 9.54 -2.29 15.07
N ASN A 32 10.82 -2.10 14.78
CA ASN A 32 11.74 -3.17 14.35
C ASN A 32 13.17 -2.79 14.77
N THR A 33 13.47 -3.05 16.03
CA THR A 33 14.85 -3.24 16.50
C THR A 33 15.28 -4.67 16.19
N VAL A 34 16.16 -4.85 15.21
CA VAL A 34 17.00 -6.06 15.13
C VAL A 34 18.41 -5.61 14.77
N ARG A 35 19.33 -5.77 15.73
CA ARG A 35 20.78 -5.66 15.51
C ARG A 35 21.23 -6.84 14.63
N PRO A 36 22.08 -6.63 13.61
CA PRO A 36 22.86 -7.71 13.03
C PRO A 36 24.31 -7.58 13.51
N GLY A 37 24.70 -8.48 14.41
CA GLY A 37 26.09 -8.80 14.70
C GLY A 37 26.26 -10.30 14.52
N THR A 38 26.81 -10.71 13.37
CA THR A 38 27.57 -11.96 13.21
C THR A 38 28.37 -11.86 11.92
N LYS A 39 29.69 -11.92 12.06
CA LYS A 39 30.63 -12.19 10.97
C LYS A 39 30.43 -13.63 10.53
N LEU A 40 30.29 -13.89 9.24
CA LEU A 40 30.53 -15.20 8.65
C LEU A 40 31.38 -15.03 7.39
N THR A 41 32.44 -15.81 7.40
CA THR A 41 33.57 -15.91 6.50
C THR A 41 33.28 -16.79 5.29
N SER A 42 34.01 -16.49 4.21
CA SER A 42 34.50 -17.37 3.14
C SER A 42 33.53 -18.27 2.37
N ASP A 43 33.59 -18.00 1.06
CA ASP A 43 33.74 -18.97 -0.04
C ASP A 43 32.55 -19.87 -0.37
N ASP A 44 31.81 -19.45 -1.40
CA ASP A 44 31.39 -20.32 -2.50
C ASP A 44 31.13 -19.44 -3.74
N GLU A 45 32.05 -19.49 -4.69
CA GLU A 45 31.87 -18.93 -6.04
C GLU A 45 30.80 -19.74 -6.78
N ILE A 46 29.63 -19.14 -7.01
CA ILE A 46 28.69 -19.63 -8.02
C ILE A 46 28.53 -18.53 -9.07
N LEU A 47 29.28 -18.72 -10.14
CA LEU A 47 29.24 -17.94 -11.38
C LEU A 47 27.83 -18.02 -11.99
N PHE A 48 27.07 -16.93 -11.90
CA PHE A 48 25.85 -16.72 -12.69
C PHE A 48 26.18 -15.83 -13.88
N ASP A 49 26.19 -16.42 -15.07
CA ASP A 49 26.30 -15.71 -16.34
C ASP A 49 25.02 -14.90 -16.60
N LEU A 50 24.99 -13.67 -16.09
CA LEU A 50 24.14 -12.61 -16.64
C LEU A 50 24.93 -11.88 -17.73
N LYS A 51 25.36 -12.66 -18.74
CA LYS A 51 26.15 -12.15 -19.85
C LYS A 51 25.25 -11.30 -20.75
N ARG A 52 25.62 -10.03 -20.89
CA ARG A 52 25.11 -9.11 -21.92
C ARG A 52 25.29 -9.79 -23.28
N GLN A 53 24.21 -10.26 -23.92
CA GLN A 53 24.29 -10.89 -25.23
C GLN A 53 24.05 -9.85 -26.33
N ASP A 54 25.12 -9.55 -27.07
CA ASP A 54 25.00 -9.24 -28.49
C ASP A 54 24.77 -10.56 -29.25
N ASN A 55 23.65 -10.61 -29.98
CA ASN A 55 23.34 -11.44 -31.14
C ASN A 55 23.94 -12.87 -31.21
N LYS A 56 23.19 -13.89 -30.75
CA LYS A 56 22.76 -15.08 -31.52
C LYS A 56 22.17 -16.17 -30.61
N SER A 57 21.02 -16.69 -31.05
CA SER A 57 20.26 -17.85 -30.57
C SER A 57 21.04 -18.87 -29.71
N MET A 58 20.67 -19.00 -28.44
CA MET A 58 20.53 -20.28 -27.75
C MET A 58 19.65 -20.11 -26.50
N VAL A 59 18.61 -20.94 -26.41
CA VAL A 59 17.64 -20.99 -25.32
C VAL A 59 18.31 -21.50 -24.03
N PRO A 60 18.16 -20.85 -22.86
CA PRO A 60 18.59 -21.43 -21.59
C PRO A 60 17.47 -22.27 -20.98
N VAL A 61 17.74 -23.56 -20.81
CA VAL A 61 16.94 -24.51 -20.02
C VAL A 61 17.17 -24.22 -18.54
N ILE A 62 16.12 -23.80 -17.84
CA ILE A 62 16.13 -23.57 -16.40
C ILE A 62 15.90 -24.92 -15.71
N ALA A 63 16.95 -25.50 -15.14
CA ALA A 63 16.79 -26.58 -14.18
C ALA A 63 16.28 -25.98 -12.86
N SER A 64 15.06 -26.34 -12.48
CA SER A 64 14.45 -26.07 -11.18
C SER A 64 15.36 -26.55 -10.04
N SER A 65 15.99 -25.63 -9.33
CA SER A 65 16.46 -25.88 -7.96
C SER A 65 15.59 -25.08 -7.00
N SER A 66 14.62 -25.80 -6.46
CA SER A 66 13.69 -25.32 -5.45
C SER A 66 14.36 -25.24 -4.08
N HIS A 67 13.93 -24.23 -3.31
CA HIS A 67 13.99 -24.09 -1.85
C HIS A 67 15.13 -23.25 -1.25
N LEU A 68 14.68 -22.20 -0.53
CA LEU A 68 15.39 -21.35 0.44
C LEU A 68 16.08 -20.10 -0.18
N PHE A 69 15.60 -18.91 0.18
CA PHE A 69 16.21 -17.58 -0.07
C PHE A 69 16.12 -16.89 -1.46
N SER A 70 15.34 -17.41 -2.41
CA SER A 70 15.22 -16.84 -3.77
C SER A 70 14.89 -15.33 -3.85
N GLY A 71 14.20 -14.75 -2.85
CA GLY A 71 13.91 -13.32 -2.82
C GLY A 71 14.97 -12.42 -2.18
N MET A 72 15.87 -12.94 -1.33
CA MET A 72 16.95 -12.13 -0.75
C MET A 72 18.16 -12.11 -1.69
N LEU A 73 18.39 -13.23 -2.36
CA LEU A 73 19.45 -13.39 -3.35
C LEU A 73 19.25 -12.48 -4.56
N ILE A 74 18.02 -12.31 -5.06
CA ILE A 74 17.79 -11.48 -6.25
C ILE A 74 18.21 -10.01 -6.04
N PHE A 75 17.91 -9.42 -4.88
CA PHE A 75 18.31 -8.05 -4.59
C PHE A 75 19.81 -7.93 -4.34
N ALA A 76 20.43 -8.94 -3.72
CA ALA A 76 21.89 -8.99 -3.59
C ALA A 76 22.57 -9.10 -4.97
N SER A 77 22.07 -9.96 -5.86
CA SER A 77 22.53 -10.07 -7.24
C SER A 77 22.34 -8.78 -8.03
N ILE A 78 21.20 -8.10 -7.88
CA ILE A 78 20.96 -6.80 -8.52
C ILE A 78 22.01 -5.77 -8.06
N SER A 79 22.26 -5.71 -6.75
CA SER A 79 23.27 -4.81 -6.18
C SER A 79 24.66 -5.07 -6.72
N ASN A 80 25.03 -6.34 -6.86
CA ASN A 80 26.38 -6.75 -7.26
C ASN A 80 26.62 -6.57 -8.76
N ILE A 81 25.62 -6.85 -9.60
CA ILE A 81 25.76 -6.85 -11.07
C ILE A 81 25.45 -5.47 -11.65
N PHE A 82 24.37 -4.83 -11.20
CA PHE A 82 23.84 -3.60 -11.79
C PHE A 82 24.06 -2.36 -10.91
N GLY A 83 24.57 -2.56 -9.70
CA GLY A 83 24.91 -1.48 -8.78
C GLY A 83 23.74 -0.99 -7.93
N ARG A 84 24.03 0.08 -7.18
CA ARG A 84 23.14 0.64 -6.15
C ARG A 84 21.84 1.20 -6.73
N GLU A 85 21.92 1.90 -7.85
CA GLU A 85 20.76 2.55 -8.47
C GLU A 85 19.69 1.54 -8.91
N ALA A 86 20.13 0.42 -9.49
CA ALA A 86 19.25 -0.68 -9.88
C ALA A 86 18.59 -1.31 -8.65
N LEU A 87 19.34 -1.50 -7.56
CA LEU A 87 18.81 -2.02 -6.31
C LEU A 87 17.76 -1.06 -5.71
N GLU A 88 18.03 0.24 -5.68
CA GLU A 88 17.11 1.24 -5.16
C GLU A 88 15.80 1.26 -5.95
N SER A 89 15.87 1.21 -7.28
CA SER A 89 14.69 1.10 -8.14
C SER A 89 13.91 -0.19 -7.89
N ALA A 90 14.61 -1.33 -7.79
CA ALA A 90 14.00 -2.63 -7.52
C ALA A 90 13.30 -2.67 -6.15
N ARG A 91 13.91 -2.09 -5.12
CA ARG A 91 13.32 -1.98 -3.77
C ARG A 91 12.14 -1.03 -3.74
N ARG A 92 12.23 0.09 -4.48
CA ARG A 92 11.11 1.01 -4.63
C ARG A 92 9.92 0.31 -5.27
N TRP A 93 10.15 -0.41 -6.36
CA TRP A 93 9.11 -1.20 -7.00
C TRP A 93 8.50 -2.21 -6.04
N GLU A 94 9.31 -3.00 -5.34
CA GLU A 94 8.83 -3.95 -4.33
C GLU A 94 7.90 -3.30 -3.30
N ILE A 95 8.33 -2.18 -2.70
CA ILE A 95 7.54 -1.47 -1.68
C ILE A 95 6.17 -1.07 -2.24
N PHE A 96 6.12 -0.50 -3.44
CA PHE A 96 4.87 -0.03 -4.02
C PHE A 96 3.99 -1.17 -4.54
N ALA A 97 4.56 -2.26 -5.03
CA ALA A 97 3.82 -3.46 -5.39
C ALA A 97 3.17 -4.13 -4.16
N LEU A 98 3.87 -4.20 -3.03
CA LEU A 98 3.31 -4.69 -1.77
C LEU A 98 2.21 -3.77 -1.25
N ARG A 99 2.40 -2.45 -1.35
CA ARG A 99 1.35 -1.47 -1.00
C ARG A 99 0.12 -1.63 -1.88
N LEU A 100 0.28 -1.74 -3.20
CA LEU A 100 -0.83 -1.99 -4.13
C LEU A 100 -1.61 -3.24 -3.72
N SER A 101 -0.90 -4.34 -3.47
CA SER A 101 -1.49 -5.62 -3.07
C SER A 101 -2.27 -5.49 -1.76
N SER A 102 -1.69 -4.82 -0.76
CA SER A 102 -2.38 -4.55 0.51
C SER A 102 -3.62 -3.67 0.31
N THR A 103 -3.54 -2.62 -0.51
CA THR A 103 -4.69 -1.76 -0.82
C THR A 103 -5.80 -2.52 -1.54
N TYR A 104 -5.47 -3.43 -2.46
CA TYR A 104 -6.46 -4.30 -3.09
C TYR A 104 -7.13 -5.23 -2.07
N ALA A 105 -6.36 -5.84 -1.16
CA ALA A 105 -6.90 -6.65 -0.08
C ALA A 105 -7.82 -5.84 0.85
N GLN A 106 -7.46 -4.59 1.17
CA GLN A 106 -8.30 -3.68 1.94
C GLN A 106 -9.62 -3.37 1.23
N ILE A 107 -9.59 -3.06 -0.08
CA ILE A 107 -10.80 -2.81 -0.88
C ILE A 107 -11.71 -4.04 -0.86
N GLN A 108 -11.15 -5.22 -1.11
CA GLN A 108 -11.91 -6.48 -1.08
C GLN A 108 -12.54 -6.71 0.31
N PHE A 109 -11.78 -6.49 1.38
CA PHE A 109 -12.28 -6.60 2.74
C PHE A 109 -13.43 -5.63 3.01
N LEU A 110 -13.30 -4.36 2.65
CA LEU A 110 -14.32 -3.33 2.86
C LEU A 110 -15.59 -3.62 2.05
N HIS A 111 -15.47 -4.09 0.81
CA HIS A 111 -16.63 -4.54 0.03
C HIS A 111 -17.34 -5.72 0.71
N ARG A 112 -16.60 -6.75 1.15
CA ARG A 112 -17.19 -7.86 1.92
C ARG A 112 -17.91 -7.38 3.19
N CYS A 113 -17.39 -6.35 3.86
CA CYS A 113 -18.08 -5.75 5.00
C CYS A 113 -19.44 -5.16 4.63
N LEU A 114 -19.52 -4.43 3.51
CA LEU A 114 -20.77 -3.85 3.02
C LEU A 114 -21.78 -4.94 2.64
N ASP A 115 -21.33 -5.95 1.89
CA ASP A 115 -22.15 -7.05 1.38
C ASP A 115 -22.75 -7.88 2.52
N ASN A 116 -21.94 -8.19 3.55
CA ASN A 116 -22.37 -8.99 4.70
C ASN A 116 -22.98 -8.15 5.84
N HIS A 117 -23.11 -6.83 5.65
CA HIS A 117 -23.61 -5.89 6.66
C HIS A 117 -22.83 -5.92 8.00
N VAL A 118 -21.55 -6.28 7.95
CA VAL A 118 -20.65 -6.28 9.11
C VAL A 118 -19.78 -5.04 9.10
N LEU A 119 -19.37 -4.57 10.28
CA LEU A 119 -18.48 -3.43 10.41
C LEU A 119 -17.08 -3.90 10.83
N PRO A 120 -16.01 -3.32 10.26
CA PRO A 120 -14.67 -3.48 10.81
C PRO A 120 -14.66 -3.08 12.29
N LYS A 121 -13.85 -3.75 13.10
CA LYS A 121 -13.72 -3.46 14.54
C LYS A 121 -13.39 -1.99 14.81
N SER A 122 -12.55 -1.38 13.96
CA SER A 122 -12.17 0.04 14.04
C SER A 122 -13.33 1.02 13.79
N LEU A 123 -14.39 0.57 13.11
CA LEU A 123 -15.59 1.37 12.82
C LEU A 123 -16.80 0.93 13.67
N SER A 124 -16.59 0.01 14.60
CA SER A 124 -17.61 -0.44 15.55
C SER A 124 -17.63 0.49 16.76
N TYR A 125 -18.27 1.65 16.62
CA TYR A 125 -18.39 2.62 17.71
C TYR A 125 -19.49 2.23 18.70
N LYS A 126 -19.25 2.51 19.98
CA LYS A 126 -20.28 2.41 21.01
C LYS A 126 -21.17 3.65 20.94
N PRO A 127 -22.51 3.52 20.86
CA PRO A 127 -23.39 4.68 20.87
C PRO A 127 -23.28 5.42 22.21
N PRO A 128 -23.31 6.77 22.21
CA PRO A 128 -23.16 7.55 23.43
C PRO A 128 -24.32 7.35 24.41
N VAL A 129 -25.50 7.04 23.89
CA VAL A 129 -26.70 6.71 24.67
C VAL A 129 -27.32 5.43 24.12
N ASN A 130 -27.85 4.56 24.98
CA ASN A 130 -28.48 3.30 24.59
C ASN A 130 -29.91 3.51 24.04
N THR A 131 -30.08 4.41 23.07
CA THR A 131 -31.35 4.62 22.35
C THR A 131 -31.30 3.99 20.97
N SER A 132 -32.46 3.61 20.43
CA SER A 132 -32.58 3.08 19.08
C SER A 132 -32.15 4.10 18.02
N LEU A 133 -32.37 5.39 18.26
CA LEU A 133 -31.93 6.49 17.39
C LEU A 133 -30.40 6.59 17.35
N ALA A 134 -29.73 6.61 18.51
CA ALA A 134 -28.28 6.68 18.58
C ALA A 134 -27.61 5.46 17.93
N LYS A 135 -28.15 4.26 18.15
CA LYS A 135 -27.68 3.02 17.49
C LYS A 135 -27.78 3.10 15.96
N ARG A 136 -28.92 3.59 15.44
CA ARG A 136 -29.12 3.75 13.99
C ARG A 136 -28.17 4.78 13.39
N TRP A 137 -28.01 5.92 14.06
CA TRP A 137 -27.09 6.97 13.62
C TRP A 137 -25.64 6.48 13.55
N VAL A 138 -25.15 5.80 14.59
CA VAL A 138 -23.80 5.22 14.59
C VAL A 138 -23.65 4.21 13.45
N SER A 139 -24.63 3.32 13.27
CA SER A 139 -24.58 2.32 12.19
C SER A 139 -24.53 2.97 10.80
N GLN A 140 -25.31 4.02 10.57
CA GLN A 140 -25.30 4.77 9.32
C GLN A 140 -23.96 5.48 9.11
N GLN A 141 -23.43 6.11 10.16
CA GLN A 141 -22.15 6.81 10.09
C GLN A 141 -21.00 5.85 9.83
N SER A 142 -20.94 4.69 10.50
CA SER A 142 -19.92 3.67 10.25
C SER A 142 -19.94 3.17 8.80
N ARG A 143 -21.13 2.99 8.20
CA ARG A 143 -21.25 2.64 6.77
C ARG A 143 -20.73 3.75 5.86
N ARG A 144 -21.03 5.02 6.18
CA ARG A 144 -20.46 6.17 5.45
C ARG A 144 -18.94 6.21 5.57
N MET A 145 -18.38 5.86 6.72
CA MET A 145 -16.92 5.77 6.91
C MET A 145 -16.30 4.67 6.04
N ILE A 146 -16.96 3.52 5.86
CA ILE A 146 -16.49 2.51 4.90
C ILE A 146 -16.39 3.09 3.48
N SER A 147 -17.38 3.87 3.04
CA SER A 147 -17.34 4.53 1.73
C SER A 147 -16.18 5.51 1.60
N VAL A 148 -15.89 6.29 2.65
CA VAL A 148 -14.74 7.21 2.67
C VAL A 148 -13.42 6.45 2.60
N LEU A 149 -13.27 5.34 3.35
CA LEU A 149 -12.09 4.50 3.29
C LEU A 149 -11.89 3.89 1.90
N LEU A 150 -12.97 3.43 1.25
CA LEU A 150 -12.90 2.92 -0.12
C LEU A 150 -12.40 4.00 -1.11
N GLN A 151 -12.90 5.23 -0.99
CA GLN A 151 -12.43 6.35 -1.81
C GLN A 151 -10.95 6.64 -1.60
N ASP A 152 -10.48 6.62 -0.34
CA ASP A 152 -9.06 6.79 -0.04
C ASP A 152 -8.22 5.65 -0.63
N CYS A 153 -8.65 4.39 -0.49
CA CYS A 153 -7.98 3.25 -1.12
C CYS A 153 -7.88 3.42 -2.65
N HIS A 154 -8.93 3.88 -3.33
CA HIS A 154 -8.88 4.13 -4.78
C HIS A 154 -7.93 5.28 -5.16
N LEU A 155 -7.81 6.31 -4.32
CA LEU A 155 -6.81 7.36 -4.51
C LEU A 155 -5.38 6.83 -4.33
N GLN A 156 -5.17 6.03 -3.28
CA GLN A 156 -3.89 5.37 -3.02
C GLN A 156 -3.47 4.45 -4.17
N LEU A 157 -4.40 3.66 -4.73
CA LEU A 157 -4.12 2.81 -5.90
C LEU A 157 -3.60 3.63 -7.08
N ARG A 158 -4.25 4.75 -7.41
CA ARG A 158 -3.81 5.62 -8.52
C ARG A 158 -2.40 6.15 -8.28
N LYS A 159 -2.12 6.62 -7.06
CA LYS A 159 -0.79 7.11 -6.67
C LYS A 159 0.28 6.02 -6.76
N TYR A 160 0.01 4.85 -6.18
CA TYR A 160 0.99 3.76 -6.12
C TYR A 160 1.22 3.12 -7.49
N ASN A 161 0.19 3.00 -8.32
CA ASN A 161 0.36 2.53 -9.70
C ASN A 161 1.28 3.46 -10.49
N GLY A 162 1.12 4.79 -10.38
CA GLY A 162 2.01 5.73 -11.05
C GLY A 162 3.47 5.56 -10.65
N VAL A 163 3.74 5.47 -9.34
CA VAL A 163 5.11 5.27 -8.84
C VAL A 163 5.67 3.89 -9.17
N SER A 164 4.84 2.84 -9.11
CA SER A 164 5.23 1.48 -9.45
C SER A 164 5.59 1.36 -10.92
N SER A 165 4.78 1.90 -11.82
CA SER A 165 5.05 1.88 -13.27
C SER A 165 6.36 2.60 -13.61
N GLN A 166 6.62 3.75 -12.98
CA GLN A 166 7.89 4.45 -13.17
C GLN A 166 9.09 3.61 -12.70
N ALA A 167 8.98 2.96 -11.54
CA ALA A 167 10.04 2.10 -11.03
C ALA A 167 10.28 0.87 -11.91
N VAL A 168 9.22 0.29 -12.50
CA VAL A 168 9.31 -0.82 -13.46
C VAL A 168 10.07 -0.40 -14.71
N VAL A 169 9.73 0.76 -15.30
CA VAL A 169 10.43 1.29 -16.48
C VAL A 169 11.91 1.50 -16.19
N HIS A 170 12.23 2.15 -15.07
CA HIS A 170 13.62 2.39 -14.67
C HIS A 170 14.38 1.09 -14.38
N CYS A 171 13.72 0.09 -13.79
CA CYS A 171 14.31 -1.24 -13.67
C CYS A 171 14.55 -1.85 -15.05
N ALA A 172 13.62 -1.78 -15.99
CA ALA A 172 13.81 -2.34 -17.34
C ALA A 172 15.03 -1.72 -18.05
N GLU A 173 15.25 -0.41 -17.89
CA GLU A 173 16.42 0.29 -18.42
C GLU A 173 17.74 -0.20 -17.81
N LEU A 174 17.76 -0.47 -16.50
CA LEU A 174 18.99 -0.83 -15.78
C LEU A 174 19.32 -2.34 -15.80
N ILE A 175 18.32 -3.20 -15.61
CA ILE A 175 18.51 -4.66 -15.44
C ILE A 175 18.05 -5.48 -16.65
N GLY A 176 17.39 -4.86 -17.62
CA GLY A 176 16.80 -5.52 -18.78
C GLY A 176 15.52 -6.29 -18.49
N GLU A 177 14.76 -6.61 -19.54
CA GLU A 177 13.44 -7.25 -19.44
C GLU A 177 13.47 -8.61 -18.72
N ASN A 178 14.51 -9.41 -18.93
CA ASN A 178 14.66 -10.71 -18.27
C ASN A 178 14.81 -10.56 -16.75
N GLY A 179 15.59 -9.56 -16.31
CA GLY A 179 15.76 -9.24 -14.89
C GLY A 179 14.45 -8.75 -14.27
N VAL A 180 13.72 -7.89 -14.98
CA VAL A 180 12.40 -7.40 -14.56
C VAL A 180 11.40 -8.54 -14.40
N ARG A 181 11.36 -9.50 -15.32
CA ARG A 181 10.46 -10.66 -15.22
C ARG A 181 10.75 -11.51 -13.99
N LEU A 182 12.02 -11.76 -13.68
CA LEU A 182 12.40 -12.51 -12.49
C LEU A 182 12.04 -11.74 -11.21
N LEU A 183 12.29 -10.43 -11.19
CA LEU A 183 11.95 -9.56 -10.08
C LEU A 183 10.44 -9.49 -9.83
N GLN A 184 9.64 -9.40 -10.89
CA GLN A 184 8.18 -9.47 -10.81
C GLN A 184 7.72 -10.77 -10.13
N GLN A 185 8.27 -11.93 -10.52
CA GLN A 185 7.89 -13.21 -9.92
C GLN A 185 8.15 -13.26 -8.41
N VAL A 186 9.29 -12.71 -7.97
CA VAL A 186 9.65 -12.62 -6.55
C VAL A 186 8.69 -11.70 -5.81
N ILE A 187 8.42 -10.52 -6.37
CA ILE A 187 7.51 -9.52 -5.80
C ILE A 187 6.09 -10.07 -5.71
N ASP A 188 5.57 -10.69 -6.78
CA ASP A 188 4.24 -11.30 -6.83
C ASP A 188 4.11 -12.41 -5.80
N LYS A 189 5.16 -13.23 -5.64
CA LYS A 189 5.18 -14.26 -4.60
C LYS A 189 5.07 -13.63 -3.21
N ARG A 190 5.80 -12.54 -2.94
CA ARG A 190 5.69 -11.83 -1.64
C ARG A 190 4.32 -11.20 -1.45
N ALA A 191 3.77 -10.58 -2.48
CA ALA A 191 2.46 -9.95 -2.47
C ALA A 191 1.32 -10.93 -2.16
N ARG A 192 1.41 -12.18 -2.65
CA ARG A 192 0.42 -13.24 -2.35
C ARG A 192 0.41 -13.70 -0.89
N HIS A 193 1.46 -13.41 -0.12
CA HIS A 193 1.60 -13.82 1.28
C HIS A 193 1.25 -12.68 2.26
N LEU A 194 0.67 -11.58 1.77
CA LEU A 194 0.05 -10.52 2.58
C LEU A 194 -1.41 -10.86 2.90
#